data_AF-A0AA43LHH4-F1
#
_entry.id   AF-A0AA43LHH4-F1
#
_cell.length_a   1.000
_cell.length_b   1.000
_cell.length_c   1.000
_cell.angle_alpha   90.00
_cell.angle_beta   90.00
_cell.angle_gamma   90.00
#
_symmetry.space_group_name_H-M   'P 1'
#
loop_
_entity.id
_entity.type
_entity.pdbx_description
1 polymer ?
#
loop_
_entity_poly.entity_id
_entity_poly.type
_entity_poly.pdbx_seq_one_letter_code
_entity_poly.pdbx_strand_id
1 'polypeptide(L)'
;MSEFNPAVGQTASLSVTNNNGNNSSNNSTNTSKKKGARNPFLELLRKSRTTFKKQIVRNAQMKKSAIEHTLKLNDKDSEEERNVFLANFYDMVEYRLLDSNRFIKDCARLGLTAFNVAQHVVFDGNKKLDEVLTFGLEKAYGNEIFKMRESIFTKQELEASKILPVQSDGSNISTGLDGQAA
;
A
#
# COMPACT_ATOMS: atom_id res chain seq x y z
N MET A 1 -11.53 -80.65 -16.70
CA MET A 1 -10.88 -79.57 -17.47
C MET A 1 -11.97 -78.86 -18.26
N SER A 2 -12.19 -77.58 -18.00
CA SER A 2 -13.15 -76.73 -18.73
C SER A 2 -12.48 -75.39 -19.05
N GLU A 3 -12.82 -74.87 -20.21
CA GLU A 3 -12.00 -74.03 -21.09
C GLU A 3 -11.90 -72.57 -20.66
N PHE A 4 -10.79 -71.96 -21.04
CA PHE A 4 -10.52 -70.53 -20.95
C PHE A 4 -10.63 -69.92 -22.35
N ASN A 5 -11.45 -68.88 -22.52
CA ASN A 5 -11.23 -67.85 -23.55
C ASN A 5 -11.98 -66.53 -23.24
N PRO A 6 -11.47 -65.37 -23.72
CA PRO A 6 -11.69 -64.06 -23.12
C PRO A 6 -12.65 -63.16 -23.94
N ALA A 7 -13.44 -62.33 -23.27
CA ALA A 7 -14.23 -61.27 -23.90
C ALA A 7 -13.72 -59.89 -23.47
N VAL A 8 -13.07 -59.21 -24.43
CA VAL A 8 -12.61 -57.82 -24.38
C VAL A 8 -13.78 -56.90 -24.75
N GLY A 9 -14.04 -55.89 -23.94
CA GLY A 9 -14.89 -54.77 -24.30
C GLY A 9 -14.50 -53.52 -23.53
N GLN A 10 -14.04 -52.48 -24.22
CA GLN A 10 -14.80 -51.22 -24.36
C GLN A 10 -13.96 -50.09 -24.99
N THR A 11 -14.52 -49.56 -26.08
CA THR A 11 -14.64 -48.15 -26.50
C THR A 11 -13.37 -47.33 -26.75
N ALA A 12 -13.10 -47.16 -28.05
CA ALA A 12 -12.31 -46.08 -28.62
C ALA A 12 -12.95 -44.71 -28.36
N SER A 13 -12.13 -43.72 -27.99
CA SER A 13 -12.46 -42.30 -28.10
C SER A 13 -11.43 -41.64 -29.02
N LEU A 14 -11.95 -40.97 -30.04
CA LEU A 14 -11.26 -40.33 -31.15
C LEU A 14 -10.50 -39.08 -30.66
N SER A 15 -9.19 -39.03 -30.88
CA SER A 15 -8.40 -37.79 -30.77
C SER A 15 -8.38 -37.07 -32.12
N VAL A 16 -9.01 -35.90 -32.20
CA VAL A 16 -8.92 -35.01 -33.36
C VAL A 16 -7.58 -34.27 -33.32
N THR A 17 -6.71 -34.63 -34.26
CA THR A 17 -5.48 -33.88 -34.59
C THR A 17 -5.84 -32.69 -35.45
N ASN A 18 -5.51 -31.48 -35.02
CA ASN A 18 -5.44 -30.32 -35.91
C ASN A 18 -4.03 -29.73 -35.85
N ASN A 19 -3.27 -30.00 -36.91
CA ASN A 19 -1.96 -29.40 -37.15
C ASN A 19 -2.17 -28.07 -37.86
N ASN A 20 -1.67 -26.98 -37.28
CA ASN A 20 -1.21 -25.87 -38.11
C ASN A 20 0.04 -25.26 -37.47
N GLY A 21 1.17 -25.50 -38.14
CA GLY A 21 2.46 -24.96 -37.73
C GLY A 21 2.55 -23.47 -38.07
N ASN A 22 3.20 -22.71 -37.20
CA ASN A 22 4.00 -21.57 -37.62
C ASN A 22 5.20 -21.41 -36.69
N ASN A 23 6.35 -21.32 -37.35
CA ASN A 23 7.72 -21.26 -36.84
C ASN A 23 7.96 -20.04 -35.93
N SER A 24 8.56 -20.24 -34.74
CA SER A 24 9.57 -19.31 -34.23
C SER A 24 10.27 -19.80 -32.95
N SER A 25 11.54 -20.13 -33.15
CA SER A 25 12.68 -19.90 -32.27
C SER A 25 12.55 -20.20 -30.78
N ASN A 26 13.25 -21.27 -30.39
CA ASN A 26 13.69 -21.56 -29.04
C ASN A 26 14.47 -20.36 -28.46
N ASN A 27 13.81 -19.55 -27.64
CA ASN A 27 14.47 -18.65 -26.71
C ASN A 27 14.01 -18.99 -25.29
N SER A 28 14.80 -19.84 -24.63
CA SER A 28 14.87 -19.87 -23.17
C SER A 28 15.24 -18.47 -22.71
N THR A 29 14.22 -17.67 -22.40
CA THR A 29 14.38 -16.34 -21.84
C THR A 29 13.75 -16.38 -20.46
N ASN A 30 14.63 -16.27 -19.47
CA ASN A 30 14.29 -16.04 -18.08
C ASN A 30 13.07 -15.11 -17.98
N THR A 31 11.93 -15.66 -17.57
CA THR A 31 10.74 -14.89 -17.25
C THR A 31 10.97 -14.14 -15.93
N SER A 32 11.89 -13.18 -15.97
CA SER A 32 11.84 -12.02 -15.10
C SER A 32 10.53 -11.31 -15.45
N LYS A 33 9.43 -11.75 -14.83
CA LYS A 33 8.16 -11.02 -14.80
C LYS A 33 8.54 -9.59 -14.44
N LYS A 34 8.52 -8.68 -15.41
CA LYS A 34 8.55 -7.24 -15.17
C LYS A 34 7.35 -6.98 -14.25
N LYS A 35 7.61 -6.97 -12.95
CA LYS A 35 6.65 -6.50 -11.96
C LYS A 35 6.30 -5.10 -12.43
N GLY A 36 5.09 -4.90 -12.93
CA GLY A 36 4.62 -3.58 -13.37
C GLY A 36 5.01 -2.54 -12.34
N ALA A 37 5.48 -1.38 -12.81
CA ALA A 37 6.03 -0.32 -11.97
C ALA A 37 5.19 -0.18 -10.69
N ARG A 38 5.76 -0.58 -9.56
CA ARG A 38 5.01 -0.59 -8.30
C ARG A 38 4.72 0.84 -7.92
N ASN A 39 3.47 1.11 -7.53
CA ASN A 39 3.08 2.43 -7.06
C ASN A 39 4.11 2.93 -6.02
N PRO A 40 4.72 4.12 -6.24
CA PRO A 40 5.82 4.62 -5.42
C PRO A 40 5.44 4.73 -3.94
N PHE A 41 4.18 5.09 -3.63
CA PHE A 41 3.64 5.12 -2.28
C PHE A 41 3.64 3.73 -1.63
N LEU A 42 3.15 2.71 -2.34
CA LEU A 42 3.08 1.34 -1.82
C LEU A 42 4.46 0.73 -1.62
N GLU A 43 5.42 1.07 -2.49
CA GLU A 43 6.80 0.63 -2.35
C GLU A 43 7.47 1.30 -1.14
N LEU A 44 7.20 2.58 -0.89
CA LEU A 44 7.68 3.28 0.30
C LEU A 44 7.11 2.64 1.58
N LEU A 45 5.80 2.47 1.67
CA LEU A 45 5.16 1.78 2.81
C LEU A 45 5.73 0.38 3.03
N ARG A 46 6.01 -0.36 1.94
CA ARG A 46 6.63 -1.69 2.04
C ARG A 46 8.01 -1.61 2.67
N LYS A 47 8.86 -0.68 2.24
CA LYS A 47 10.19 -0.47 2.80
C LYS A 47 10.11 -0.03 4.28
N SER A 48 9.23 0.91 4.61
CA SER A 48 9.00 1.38 5.98
C SER A 48 8.55 0.25 6.90
N ARG A 49 7.62 -0.60 6.46
CA ARG A 49 7.23 -1.82 7.20
C ARG A 49 8.41 -2.76 7.44
N THR A 50 9.25 -2.97 6.44
CA THR A 50 10.44 -3.84 6.59
C THR A 50 11.39 -3.27 7.64
N THR A 51 11.59 -1.96 7.67
CA THR A 51 12.39 -1.28 8.71
C THR A 51 11.74 -1.39 10.08
N PHE A 52 10.44 -1.15 10.18
CA PHE A 52 9.67 -1.24 11.43
C PHE A 52 9.69 -2.65 12.03
N LYS A 53 9.59 -3.70 11.21
CA LYS A 53 9.62 -5.10 11.68
C LYS A 53 10.91 -5.47 12.44
N LYS A 54 12.01 -4.78 12.15
CA LYS A 54 13.30 -4.97 12.82
C LYS A 54 13.37 -4.30 14.19
N GLN A 55 12.43 -3.42 14.52
CA GLN A 55 12.40 -2.70 15.79
C GLN A 55 11.94 -3.62 16.93
N ILE A 56 12.59 -3.48 18.09
CA ILE A 56 12.22 -4.18 19.33
C ILE A 56 10.90 -3.59 19.87
N VAL A 57 10.82 -2.26 19.90
CA VAL A 57 9.61 -1.52 20.30
C VAL A 57 8.73 -1.31 19.07
N ARG A 58 7.45 -1.72 19.16
CA ARG A 58 6.49 -1.70 18.05
C ARG A 58 5.26 -0.84 18.40
N ASN A 59 5.47 0.46 18.48
CA ASN A 59 4.44 1.47 18.76
C ASN A 59 4.21 2.39 17.55
N ALA A 60 3.26 3.33 17.68
CA ALA A 60 2.93 4.29 16.62
C ALA A 60 4.12 5.19 16.24
N GLN A 61 4.87 5.67 17.23
CA GLN A 61 6.05 6.51 17.00
C GLN A 61 7.13 5.81 16.16
N MET A 62 7.36 4.51 16.39
CA MET A 62 8.30 3.75 15.58
C MET A 62 7.77 3.49 14.16
N LYS A 63 6.44 3.42 13.94
CA LYS A 63 5.87 3.41 12.59
C LYS A 63 6.14 4.74 11.88
N LYS A 64 5.91 5.88 12.55
CA LYS A 64 6.20 7.24 12.02
C LYS A 64 7.68 7.37 11.64
N SER A 65 8.57 7.08 12.59
CA SER A 65 10.02 7.15 12.38
C SER A 65 10.49 6.24 11.22
N ALA A 66 9.91 5.04 11.09
CA ALA A 66 10.25 4.15 9.97
C ALA A 66 9.81 4.72 8.61
N ILE A 67 8.72 5.48 8.54
CA ILE A 67 8.28 6.18 7.33
C ILE A 67 9.26 7.31 7.01
N GLU A 68 9.52 8.19 7.96
CA GLU A 68 10.43 9.34 7.81
C GLU A 68 11.85 8.89 7.41
N HIS A 69 12.38 7.87 8.07
CA HIS A 69 13.68 7.30 7.72
C HIS A 69 13.68 6.72 6.29
N THR A 70 12.57 6.13 5.85
CA THR A 70 12.49 5.61 4.49
C THR A 70 12.43 6.73 3.46
N LEU A 71 11.69 7.82 3.73
CA LEU A 71 11.67 9.01 2.86
C LEU A 71 13.09 9.55 2.68
N LYS A 72 13.82 9.73 3.79
CA LYS A 72 15.24 10.14 3.81
C LYS A 72 16.14 9.26 2.94
N LEU A 73 16.03 7.94 3.08
CA LEU A 73 16.88 7.00 2.33
C LEU A 73 16.60 6.92 0.82
N ASN A 74 15.45 7.41 0.35
CA ASN A 74 15.11 7.37 -1.08
C ASN A 74 15.35 8.72 -1.77
N ASP A 75 16.12 9.62 -1.13
CA ASP A 75 16.28 11.02 -1.51
C ASP A 75 14.93 11.75 -1.64
N LYS A 76 13.91 11.25 -0.93
CA LYS A 76 12.54 11.78 -0.90
C LYS A 76 12.23 12.58 0.35
N ASP A 77 13.25 13.26 0.86
CA ASP A 77 13.13 14.10 2.07
C ASP A 77 12.70 15.53 1.74
N SER A 78 12.45 15.85 0.46
CA SER A 78 11.82 17.11 0.09
C SER A 78 10.46 17.25 0.78
N GLU A 79 10.18 18.45 1.30
CA GLU A 79 8.90 18.82 1.87
C GLU A 79 7.74 18.44 0.94
N GLU A 80 7.90 18.66 -0.36
CA GLU A 80 6.90 18.36 -1.38
C GLU A 80 6.61 16.87 -1.49
N GLU A 81 7.64 16.02 -1.57
CA GLU A 81 7.47 14.57 -1.69
C GLU A 81 6.92 13.95 -0.41
N ARG A 82 7.31 14.49 0.75
CA ARG A 82 6.71 14.12 2.03
C ARG A 82 5.24 14.49 2.07
N ASN A 83 4.87 15.70 1.65
CA ASN A 83 3.47 16.13 1.61
C ASN A 83 2.64 15.29 0.65
N VAL A 84 3.17 14.99 -0.54
CA VAL A 84 2.52 14.06 -1.50
C VAL A 84 2.34 12.67 -0.87
N PHE A 85 3.32 12.16 -0.13
CA PHE A 85 3.17 10.90 0.58
C PHE A 85 2.07 10.97 1.65
N LEU A 86 2.06 12.02 2.48
CA LEU A 86 1.10 12.21 3.55
C LEU A 86 -0.34 12.38 3.02
N ALA A 87 -0.51 13.10 1.91
CA ALA A 87 -1.80 13.24 1.24
C ALA A 87 -2.32 11.88 0.74
N ASN A 88 -1.48 11.10 0.06
CA ASN A 88 -1.84 9.73 -0.37
C ASN A 88 -2.14 8.81 0.82
N PHE A 89 -1.40 8.97 1.93
CA PHE A 89 -1.64 8.21 3.16
C PHE A 89 -3.00 8.56 3.77
N TYR A 90 -3.31 9.86 3.86
CA TYR A 90 -4.58 10.36 4.35
C TYR A 90 -5.76 9.89 3.50
N ASP A 91 -5.64 9.94 2.17
CA ASP A 91 -6.68 9.47 1.25
C ASP A 91 -6.98 7.97 1.45
N MET A 92 -5.95 7.15 1.69
CA MET A 92 -6.15 5.74 2.03
C MET A 92 -6.79 5.54 3.40
N VAL A 93 -6.57 6.44 4.36
CA VAL A 93 -7.23 6.37 5.68
C VAL A 93 -8.69 6.77 5.56
N GLU A 94 -8.96 7.91 4.94
CA GLU A 94 -10.27 8.54 4.82
C GLU A 94 -11.19 7.76 3.87
N TYR A 95 -10.78 7.53 2.63
CA TYR A 95 -11.68 6.99 1.61
C TYR A 95 -11.80 5.47 1.60
N ARG A 96 -10.86 4.71 2.19
CA ARG A 96 -10.94 3.23 2.20
C ARG A 96 -11.50 2.65 3.48
N LEU A 97 -11.14 3.20 4.64
CA LEU A 97 -11.52 2.61 5.92
C LEU A 97 -12.64 3.40 6.60
N LEU A 98 -12.56 4.73 6.60
CA LEU A 98 -13.60 5.54 7.25
C LEU A 98 -14.91 5.61 6.45
N ASP A 99 -14.90 5.25 5.16
CA ASP A 99 -16.15 5.05 4.41
C ASP A 99 -16.89 3.75 4.82
N SER A 100 -16.19 2.81 5.48
CA SER A 100 -16.80 1.55 5.92
C SER A 100 -17.50 1.70 7.27
N ASN A 101 -18.83 1.73 7.23
CA ASN A 101 -19.68 1.70 8.43
C ASN A 101 -19.39 0.52 9.36
N ARG A 102 -18.99 -0.63 8.81
CA ARG A 102 -18.63 -1.80 9.59
C ARG A 102 -17.36 -1.56 10.40
N PHE A 103 -16.33 -1.00 9.75
CA PHE A 103 -15.08 -0.65 10.41
C PHE A 103 -15.29 0.38 11.54
N ILE A 104 -16.09 1.42 11.28
CA ILE A 104 -16.41 2.43 12.31
C ILE A 104 -17.11 1.79 13.51
N LYS A 105 -18.11 0.94 13.28
CA LYS A 105 -18.83 0.24 14.36
C LYS A 105 -17.93 -0.68 15.17
N ASP A 106 -17.03 -1.41 14.51
CA ASP A 106 -16.03 -2.25 15.20
C ASP A 106 -15.11 -1.40 16.09
N CYS A 107 -14.61 -0.27 15.58
CA CYS A 107 -13.77 0.63 16.36
C CYS A 107 -14.52 1.21 17.57
N ALA A 108 -15.77 1.65 17.38
CA ALA A 108 -16.61 2.19 18.45
C ALA A 108 -16.88 1.14 19.55
N ARG A 109 -17.20 -0.10 19.16
CA ARG A 109 -17.42 -1.22 20.08
C ARG A 109 -16.17 -1.54 20.92
N LEU A 110 -14.99 -1.37 20.35
CA LEU A 110 -13.71 -1.63 21.01
C LEU A 110 -13.16 -0.42 21.79
N GLY A 111 -13.87 0.72 21.79
CA GLY A 111 -13.43 1.94 22.45
C GLY A 111 -12.16 2.54 21.81
N LEU A 112 -12.05 2.45 20.48
CA LEU A 112 -10.90 2.92 19.71
C LEU A 112 -11.31 4.05 18.78
N THR A 113 -10.37 4.97 18.55
CA THR A 113 -10.56 6.03 17.57
C THR A 113 -10.34 5.43 16.17
N ALA A 114 -11.39 5.42 15.35
CA ALA A 114 -11.37 4.83 14.00
C ALA A 114 -10.24 5.42 13.14
N PHE A 115 -9.99 6.73 13.25
CA PHE A 115 -8.90 7.41 12.56
C PHE A 115 -7.52 6.82 12.92
N ASN A 116 -7.24 6.62 14.21
CA ASN A 116 -5.96 6.08 14.67
C ASN A 116 -5.77 4.66 14.14
N VAL A 117 -6.77 3.80 14.35
CA VAL A 117 -6.74 2.42 13.88
C VAL A 117 -6.53 2.36 12.36
N ALA A 118 -7.24 3.20 11.61
CA ALA A 118 -7.13 3.21 10.16
C ALA A 118 -5.71 3.51 9.67
N GLN A 119 -4.99 4.43 10.31
CA GLN A 119 -3.58 4.69 9.99
C GLN A 119 -2.71 3.44 10.19
N HIS A 120 -2.92 2.68 11.28
CA HIS A 120 -2.19 1.43 11.52
C HIS A 120 -2.49 0.39 10.44
N VAL A 121 -3.75 0.26 10.03
CA VAL A 121 -4.17 -0.67 8.96
C VAL A 121 -3.57 -0.29 7.61
N VAL A 122 -3.60 0.98 7.24
CA VAL A 122 -2.99 1.48 6.00
C VAL A 122 -1.48 1.24 6.01
N PHE A 123 -0.81 1.49 7.15
CA PHE A 123 0.61 1.19 7.29
C PHE A 123 0.90 -0.30 7.09
N ASP A 124 0.08 -1.20 7.64
CA ASP A 124 0.25 -2.65 7.52
C ASP A 124 -0.02 -3.16 6.08
N GLY A 125 -0.80 -2.40 5.31
CA GLY A 125 -0.91 -2.46 3.84
C GLY A 125 -2.18 -3.11 3.32
N ASN A 126 -2.36 -3.11 2.00
CA ASN A 126 -3.62 -3.50 1.33
C ASN A 126 -4.16 -4.87 1.75
N LYS A 127 -3.30 -5.88 1.90
CA LYS A 127 -3.74 -7.21 2.36
C LYS A 127 -4.46 -7.15 3.70
N LYS A 128 -3.94 -6.33 4.62
CA LYS A 128 -4.49 -6.20 5.96
C LYS A 128 -5.73 -5.33 5.98
N LEU A 129 -5.75 -4.29 5.13
CA LEU A 129 -6.92 -3.48 4.85
C LEU A 129 -8.09 -4.33 4.31
N ASP A 130 -7.84 -5.17 3.30
CA ASP A 130 -8.84 -6.08 2.74
C ASP A 130 -9.36 -7.09 3.77
N GLU A 131 -8.46 -7.61 4.62
CA GLU A 131 -8.82 -8.53 5.71
C GLU A 131 -9.74 -7.86 6.74
N VAL A 132 -9.46 -6.61 7.12
CA VAL A 132 -10.31 -5.82 8.03
C VAL A 132 -11.69 -5.57 7.42
N LEU A 133 -11.73 -5.14 6.15
CA LEU A 133 -12.99 -4.86 5.47
C LEU A 133 -13.85 -6.12 5.33
N THR A 134 -13.23 -7.25 5.02
CA THR A 134 -13.93 -8.53 4.80
C THR A 134 -14.34 -9.23 6.09
N PHE A 135 -13.40 -9.35 7.04
CA PHE A 135 -13.55 -10.22 8.22
C PHE A 135 -13.73 -9.45 9.53
N GLY A 136 -13.34 -8.19 9.57
CA GLY A 136 -13.53 -7.30 10.73
C GLY A 136 -12.27 -7.10 11.53
N LEU A 137 -12.29 -6.10 12.39
CA LEU A 137 -11.09 -5.67 13.08
C LEU A 137 -10.57 -6.74 14.04
N GLU A 138 -11.46 -7.33 14.84
CA GLU A 138 -11.13 -8.40 15.79
C GLU A 138 -10.53 -9.63 15.12
N LYS A 139 -11.08 -10.07 14.00
CA LYS A 139 -10.56 -11.25 13.31
C LYS A 139 -9.22 -10.95 12.63
N ALA A 140 -9.04 -9.74 12.10
CA ALA A 140 -7.79 -9.34 11.46
C ALA A 140 -6.64 -9.19 12.46
N TYR A 141 -6.87 -8.59 13.63
CA TYR A 141 -5.77 -8.22 14.53
C TYR A 141 -5.81 -8.85 15.93
N GLY A 142 -6.94 -9.40 16.36
CA GLY A 142 -7.10 -10.01 17.67
C GLY A 142 -6.59 -9.11 18.80
N ASN A 143 -5.70 -9.63 19.62
CA ASN A 143 -5.11 -8.89 20.75
C ASN A 143 -4.16 -7.76 20.34
N GLU A 144 -3.69 -7.71 19.10
CA GLU A 144 -2.77 -6.66 18.65
C GLU A 144 -3.45 -5.32 18.44
N ILE A 145 -4.79 -5.30 18.39
CA ILE A 145 -5.60 -4.09 18.22
C ILE A 145 -5.27 -3.04 19.28
N PHE A 146 -5.00 -3.46 20.52
CA PHE A 146 -4.70 -2.53 21.62
C PHE A 146 -3.44 -1.69 21.39
N LYS A 147 -2.54 -2.11 20.48
CA LYS A 147 -1.35 -1.35 20.08
C LYS A 147 -1.68 -0.18 19.13
N MET A 148 -2.92 -0.05 18.69
CA MET A 148 -3.39 0.93 17.70
C MET A 148 -4.15 2.11 18.32
N ARG A 149 -3.97 2.33 19.63
CA ARG A 149 -4.65 3.42 20.36
C ARG A 149 -4.09 4.79 19.98
N GLU A 150 -2.79 4.87 19.77
CA GLU A 150 -2.09 6.10 19.37
C GLU A 150 -2.19 6.31 17.86
N SER A 151 -2.14 7.55 17.39
CA SER A 151 -2.06 7.87 15.97
C SER A 151 -0.61 7.83 15.47
N ILE A 152 -0.38 7.42 14.22
CA ILE A 152 0.96 7.49 13.59
C ILE A 152 1.30 8.94 13.24
N PHE A 153 0.35 9.64 12.63
CA PHE A 153 0.39 11.06 12.34
C PHE A 153 -0.82 11.73 12.97
N THR A 154 -0.64 12.96 13.42
CA THR A 154 -1.74 13.77 13.93
C THR A 154 -2.68 14.13 12.78
N LYS A 155 -3.96 14.38 13.10
CA LYS A 155 -4.94 14.80 12.11
C LYS A 155 -4.51 16.11 11.42
N GLN A 156 -3.96 17.05 12.18
CA GLN A 156 -3.48 18.34 11.68
C GLN A 156 -2.31 18.18 10.68
N GLU A 157 -1.34 17.29 10.95
CA GLU A 157 -0.23 17.01 10.02
C GLU A 157 -0.74 16.47 8.68
N LEU A 158 -1.74 15.57 8.72
CA LEU A 158 -2.29 14.98 7.51
C LEU A 158 -3.18 15.96 6.73
N GLU A 159 -3.98 16.78 7.42
CA GLU A 159 -4.80 17.82 6.77
C GLU A 159 -3.95 18.93 6.16
N ALA A 160 -2.88 19.38 6.84
CA ALA A 160 -1.94 20.37 6.31
C ALA A 160 -1.29 19.90 4.99
N SER A 161 -1.02 18.59 4.87
CA SER A 161 -0.45 18.01 3.64
C SER A 161 -1.36 18.10 2.41
N LYS A 162 -2.69 18.25 2.59
CA LYS A 162 -3.66 18.47 1.49
C LYS A 162 -3.72 19.94 1.05
N ILE A 163 -3.40 20.87 1.96
CA ILE A 163 -3.64 22.31 1.77
C ILE A 163 -2.46 23.01 1.09
N LEU A 164 -1.28 22.40 1.00
CA LEU A 164 -0.12 23.00 0.34
C LEU A 164 -0.15 22.78 -1.18
N PRO A 165 -0.56 23.77 -2.01
CA PRO A 165 0.05 23.89 -3.32
C PRO A 165 1.49 24.35 -3.10
N VAL A 166 2.41 23.86 -3.92
CA VAL A 166 3.73 24.48 -4.10
C VAL A 166 3.51 25.97 -4.36
N GLN A 167 3.78 26.82 -3.37
CA GLN A 167 4.03 28.23 -3.61
C GLN A 167 5.54 28.40 -3.72
N SER A 168 6.01 28.19 -4.94
CA SER A 168 7.15 28.90 -5.45
C SER A 168 6.85 30.40 -5.37
N ASP A 169 7.45 31.11 -4.43
CA ASP A 169 7.58 32.56 -4.56
C ASP A 169 9.05 32.93 -4.51
N GLY A 170 9.63 33.02 -5.71
CA GLY A 170 10.86 33.73 -5.93
C GLY A 170 10.59 35.22 -5.70
N SER A 171 10.98 35.72 -4.53
CA SER A 171 11.04 37.15 -4.28
C SER A 171 12.23 37.75 -5.06
N ASN A 172 12.03 37.99 -6.35
CA ASN A 172 12.87 38.86 -7.15
C ASN A 172 12.53 40.31 -6.75
N ILE A 173 13.26 40.86 -5.79
CA ILE A 173 13.15 42.26 -5.41
C ILE A 173 13.90 43.07 -6.47
N SER A 174 13.21 43.40 -7.56
CA SER A 174 13.63 44.45 -8.48
C SER A 174 13.29 45.81 -7.87
N THR A 175 14.19 46.36 -7.07
CA THR A 175 14.17 47.78 -6.67
C THR A 175 14.70 48.61 -7.83
N GLY A 176 13.81 49.01 -8.72
CA GLY A 176 14.03 50.12 -9.64
C GLY A 176 13.11 51.26 -9.23
N LEU A 177 13.71 52.37 -8.77
CA LEU A 177 13.25 53.77 -8.90
C LEU A 177 13.97 54.60 -7.84
N ASP A 178 14.99 55.33 -8.25
CA ASP A 178 15.34 56.65 -7.70
C ASP A 178 16.20 57.38 -8.75
N GLY A 179 15.53 58.24 -9.51
CA GLY A 179 16.15 59.07 -10.52
C GLY A 179 15.31 60.31 -10.76
N GLN A 180 15.41 61.29 -9.85
CA GLN A 180 15.13 62.69 -10.18
C GLN A 180 15.83 63.63 -9.18
N ALA A 181 17.02 64.10 -9.53
CA ALA A 181 17.60 65.33 -9.02
C ALA A 181 18.70 65.83 -9.98
N ALA A 182 18.33 66.76 -10.87
CA ALA A 182 19.20 67.78 -11.45
C ALA A 182 18.30 68.87 -12.07
#